data_AF-A0A0U1KQV4-F1
#
_entry.id   AF-A0A0U1KQV4-F1
#
_cell.length_a   1.000
_cell.length_b   1.000
_cell.length_c   1.000
_cell.angle_alpha   90.00
_cell.angle_beta   90.00
_cell.angle_gamma   90.00
#
_symmetry.space_group_name_H-M   'P 1'
#
loop_
_entity.id
_entity.type
_entity.pdbx_description
1 polymer ?
#
loop_
_entity_poly.entity_id
_entity_poly.type
_entity_poly.pdbx_seq_one_letter_code
_entity_poly.pdbx_strand_id
1 'polypeptide(L)'
;MSMDFHFSQEVKDQLQSIESSGQTAILVANKEHLLSILAIADKARQGVKQMIEQIKQTNAKEVIMLTGDNERTASAIANELNLSQFMHNYYLKIRRK
;
A
#
# COMPACT_ATOMS: atom_id res chain seq x y z
N MET A 1 -13.17 4.73 -23.94
CA MET A 1 -14.41 5.02 -23.22
C MET A 1 -14.00 5.60 -21.86
N SER A 2 -13.84 6.92 -21.77
CA SER A 2 -13.61 7.60 -20.49
C SER A 2 -14.98 7.83 -19.86
N MET A 3 -15.20 7.27 -18.66
CA MET A 3 -16.34 7.65 -17.82
C MET A 3 -15.88 8.81 -16.95
N ASP A 4 -16.46 9.99 -17.15
CA ASP A 4 -16.17 11.18 -16.36
C ASP A 4 -17.02 11.15 -15.07
N PHE A 5 -16.53 10.44 -14.05
CA PHE A 5 -17.14 10.46 -12.72
C PHE A 5 -16.81 11.77 -12.01
N HIS A 6 -17.84 12.55 -11.69
CA HIS A 6 -17.73 13.66 -10.75
C HIS A 6 -18.01 13.16 -9.33
N PHE A 7 -16.95 13.06 -8.53
CA PHE A 7 -17.06 12.74 -7.11
C PHE A 7 -17.34 13.98 -6.28
N SER A 8 -18.25 13.86 -5.30
CA SER A 8 -18.43 14.88 -4.26
C SER A 8 -17.13 15.04 -3.45
N GLN A 9 -17.00 16.17 -2.74
CA GLN A 9 -15.84 16.38 -1.88
C GLN A 9 -15.73 15.29 -0.80
N GLU A 10 -16.86 14.88 -0.23
CA GLU A 10 -16.93 13.79 0.76
C GLU A 10 -16.35 12.48 0.24
N VAL A 11 -16.67 12.08 -1.01
CA VAL A 11 -16.13 10.87 -1.62
C VAL A 11 -14.62 11.00 -1.85
N LYS A 12 -14.14 12.18 -2.24
CA LYS A 12 -12.70 12.43 -2.39
C LYS A 12 -11.96 12.32 -1.06
N ASP A 13 -12.53 12.85 0.01
CA ASP A 13 -11.95 12.80 1.35
C ASP A 13 -11.91 11.34 1.86
N GLN A 14 -12.96 10.56 1.59
CA GLN A 14 -12.99 9.12 1.90
C GLN A 14 -11.90 8.35 1.13
N LEU A 15 -11.77 8.59 -0.19
CA LEU A 15 -10.73 7.95 -0.99
C LEU A 15 -9.33 8.30 -0.48
N GLN A 16 -9.10 9.57 -0.16
CA GLN A 16 -7.84 10.01 0.40
C GLN A 16 -7.55 9.34 1.75
N SER A 17 -8.56 9.15 2.60
CA SER A 17 -8.43 8.45 3.88
C SER A 17 -8.06 6.98 3.70
N ILE A 18 -8.77 6.27 2.82
CA ILE A 18 -8.52 4.86 2.50
C ILE A 18 -7.09 4.69 1.96
N GLU A 19 -6.69 5.47 0.96
CA GLU A 19 -5.34 5.41 0.39
C GLU A 19 -4.26 5.79 1.42
N SER A 20 -4.54 6.75 2.30
CA SER A 20 -3.59 7.16 3.33
C SER A 20 -3.41 6.10 4.42
N SER A 21 -4.39 5.21 4.59
CA SER A 21 -4.29 4.05 5.49
C SER A 21 -3.58 2.84 4.87
N GLY A 22 -3.02 2.98 3.65
CA GLY A 22 -2.34 1.89 2.94
C GLY A 22 -3.31 0.86 2.34
N GLN A 23 -4.60 1.19 2.28
CA GLN A 23 -5.62 0.37 1.63
C GLN A 23 -5.76 0.76 0.15
N THR A 24 -6.08 -0.21 -0.68
CA THR A 24 -6.52 -0.01 -2.07
C THR A 24 -8.02 0.24 -2.08
N ALA A 25 -8.43 1.39 -2.64
CA ALA A 25 -9.84 1.70 -2.89
C ALA A 25 -10.29 1.15 -4.25
N ILE A 26 -11.32 0.31 -4.25
CA ILE A 26 -12.00 -0.17 -5.46
C ILE A 26 -13.37 0.50 -5.54
N LEU A 27 -13.54 1.32 -6.58
CA LEU A 27 -14.81 1.97 -6.89
C LEU A 27 -15.74 1.00 -7.63
N VAL A 28 -16.93 0.81 -7.10
CA VAL A 28 -18.01 0.05 -7.76
C VAL A 28 -19.06 1.05 -8.19
N ALA A 29 -19.28 1.16 -9.51
CA ALA A 29 -20.20 2.13 -10.09
C ALA A 29 -20.97 1.50 -11.26
N ASN A 30 -22.15 2.05 -11.56
CA ASN A 30 -22.83 1.82 -12.84
C ASN A 30 -22.57 3.02 -13.78
N LYS A 31 -23.25 3.10 -14.93
CA LYS A 31 -23.02 4.18 -15.91
C LYS A 31 -23.27 5.60 -15.37
N GLU A 32 -24.10 5.73 -14.33
CA GLU A 32 -24.62 7.03 -13.88
C GLU A 32 -24.20 7.35 -12.44
N HIS A 33 -23.92 6.34 -11.62
CA HIS A 33 -23.73 6.50 -10.18
C HIS A 33 -22.61 5.62 -9.62
N LEU A 34 -21.83 6.21 -8.69
CA LEU A 34 -21.01 5.44 -7.76
C LEU A 34 -21.94 4.70 -6.79
N LEU A 35 -21.78 3.38 -6.69
CA LEU A 35 -22.59 2.52 -5.84
C LEU A 35 -21.91 2.25 -4.50
N SER A 36 -20.60 1.97 -4.51
CA SER A 36 -19.83 1.71 -3.28
C SER A 36 -18.33 1.87 -3.48
N ILE A 37 -17.60 2.02 -2.37
CA ILE A 37 -16.14 1.94 -2.30
C ILE A 37 -15.77 0.73 -1.44
N LEU A 38 -14.98 -0.18 -1.99
CA LEU A 38 -14.40 -1.31 -1.26
C LEU A 38 -12.96 -0.98 -0.89
N ALA A 39 -12.62 -1.00 0.40
CA ALA A 39 -11.26 -0.83 0.88
C ALA A 39 -10.63 -2.20 1.16
N ILE A 40 -9.52 -2.51 0.49
CA ILE A 40 -8.79 -3.77 0.65
C ILE A 40 -7.36 -3.45 1.05
N ALA A 41 -6.84 -4.12 2.08
CA ALA A 41 -5.42 -4.06 2.44
C ALA A 41 -4.82 -5.45 2.46
N ASP A 42 -3.57 -5.54 2.01
CA ASP A 42 -2.72 -6.67 2.31
C ASP A 42 -2.25 -6.56 3.76
N LYS A 43 -2.63 -7.52 4.59
CA LYS A 43 -2.07 -7.63 5.94
C LYS A 43 -0.71 -8.33 5.86
N ALA A 44 0.27 -7.80 6.58
CA ALA A 44 1.49 -8.55 6.84
C ALA A 44 1.13 -9.93 7.42
N ARG A 45 1.80 -10.98 6.92
CA ARG A 45 1.59 -12.33 7.46
C ARG A 45 1.90 -12.34 8.95
N GLN A 46 1.11 -13.10 9.71
CA GLN A 46 1.42 -13.33 11.13
C GLN A 46 2.85 -13.87 11.27
N GLY A 47 3.58 -13.35 12.27
CA GLY A 47 4.97 -13.74 12.55
C GLY A 47 6.05 -12.98 11.76
N VAL A 48 5.72 -12.15 10.78
CA VAL A 48 6.73 -11.38 10.01
C VAL A 48 7.58 -10.49 10.92
N LYS A 49 6.97 -9.84 11.92
CA LYS A 49 7.71 -9.01 12.88
C LYS A 49 8.76 -9.81 13.67
N GLN A 50 8.38 -11.00 14.16
CA GLN A 50 9.28 -11.90 14.88
C GLN A 50 10.39 -12.42 13.97
N MET A 51 10.07 -12.74 12.72
CA MET A 51 11.05 -13.15 11.72
C MET A 51 12.08 -12.04 11.45
N ILE A 52 11.63 -10.79 11.30
CA ILE A 52 12.51 -9.63 11.12
C ILE A 52 13.43 -9.46 12.33
N GLU A 53 12.90 -9.61 13.55
CA GLU A 53 13.70 -9.55 14.78
C GLU A 53 14.77 -10.65 14.83
N GLN A 54 14.42 -11.89 14.45
CA GLN A 54 15.37 -13.00 14.35
C GLN A 54 16.45 -12.73 13.30
N ILE A 55 16.09 -12.18 12.13
CA ILE A 55 17.07 -11.81 11.10
C ILE A 55 18.01 -10.71 11.62
N LYS A 56 17.49 -9.70 12.32
CA LYS A 56 18.31 -8.64 12.94
C LYS A 56 19.26 -9.16 14.03
N GLN A 57 18.94 -10.29 14.66
CA GLN A 57 19.83 -10.97 15.62
C GLN A 57 20.95 -11.76 14.93
N THR A 58 20.85 -12.01 13.62
CA THR A 58 21.98 -12.53 12.83
C THR A 58 22.98 -11.42 12.52
N ASN A 59 24.16 -11.76 12.00
CA ASN A 59 25.15 -10.78 11.49
C ASN A 59 24.69 -10.04 10.20
N ALA A 60 23.38 -9.99 9.94
CA ALA A 60 22.82 -9.21 8.84
C ALA A 60 23.05 -7.72 9.10
N LYS A 61 23.72 -7.05 8.17
CA LYS A 61 24.04 -5.62 8.29
C LYS A 61 22.80 -4.74 8.17
N GLU A 62 21.89 -5.10 7.26
CA GLU A 62 20.66 -4.35 6.97
C GLU A 62 19.53 -5.29 6.56
N VAL A 63 18.29 -4.91 6.91
CA VAL A 63 17.06 -5.56 6.48
C VAL A 63 16.24 -4.51 5.73
N ILE A 64 16.03 -4.74 4.43
CA ILE A 64 15.34 -3.79 3.54
C ILE A 64 14.09 -4.46 2.99
N MET A 65 12.93 -3.81 3.12
CA MET A 65 11.70 -4.28 2.48
C MET A 65 11.67 -3.88 1.00
N LEU A 66 11.35 -4.81 0.11
CA LEU A 66 11.11 -4.54 -1.31
C LEU A 66 9.62 -4.68 -1.59
N THR A 67 8.98 -3.62 -2.10
CA THR A 67 7.57 -3.66 -2.50
C THR A 67 7.32 -3.01 -3.87
N GLY A 68 6.30 -3.51 -4.56
CA GLY A 68 5.74 -2.88 -5.76
C GLY A 68 4.83 -1.69 -5.45
N ASP A 69 4.44 -1.51 -4.18
CA ASP A 69 3.54 -0.45 -3.74
C ASP A 69 4.14 0.95 -3.90
N ASN A 70 3.28 1.96 -3.85
CA ASN A 70 3.71 3.36 -3.78
C ASN A 70 4.42 3.68 -2.46
N GLU A 71 5.10 4.84 -2.41
CA GLU A 71 5.92 5.24 -1.26
C GLU A 71 5.12 5.37 0.04
N ARG A 72 3.88 5.87 -0.02
CA ARG A 72 3.03 6.07 1.16
C ARG A 72 2.69 4.73 1.80
N THR A 73 2.21 3.77 1.01
CA THR A 73 1.87 2.43 1.48
C THR A 73 3.11 1.70 2.00
N ALA A 74 4.22 1.78 1.26
CA ALA A 74 5.48 1.15 1.67
C ALA A 74 6.00 1.69 3.01
N SER A 75 5.92 3.01 3.23
CA SER A 75 6.30 3.64 4.49
C SER A 75 5.42 3.18 5.67
N ALA A 76 4.10 3.11 5.47
CA ALA A 76 3.18 2.62 6.49
C ALA A 76 3.50 1.18 6.93
N ILE A 77 3.73 0.28 5.97
CA ILE A 77 4.08 -1.12 6.26
C ILE A 77 5.47 -1.23 6.91
N ALA A 78 6.46 -0.46 6.45
CA ALA A 78 7.79 -0.45 7.06
C ALA A 78 7.74 -0.02 8.53
N ASN A 79 6.92 0.99 8.86
CA ASN A 79 6.70 1.44 10.23
C ASN A 79 6.02 0.36 11.09
N GLU A 80 4.99 -0.32 10.58
CA GLU A 80 4.34 -1.44 11.28
C GLU A 80 5.33 -2.57 11.62
N LEU A 81 6.27 -2.82 10.71
CA LEU A 81 7.28 -3.88 10.81
C LEU A 81 8.59 -3.44 11.50
N ASN A 82 8.70 -2.20 11.99
CA ASN A 82 9.92 -1.63 12.57
C ASN A 82 11.15 -1.73 11.64
N LEU A 83 10.98 -1.45 10.35
CA LEU A 83 12.06 -1.43 9.35
C LEU A 83 12.53 -0.01 9.10
N SER A 84 13.85 0.20 9.12
CA SER A 84 14.47 1.51 8.87
C SER A 84 14.66 1.84 7.39
N GLN A 85 14.56 0.83 6.51
CA GLN A 85 14.74 1.00 5.07
C GLN A 85 13.70 0.21 4.26
N PHE A 86 13.20 0.81 3.19
CA PHE A 86 12.32 0.17 2.22
C PHE A 86 12.56 0.72 0.80
N MET A 87 12.22 -0.09 -0.20
CA MET A 87 12.15 0.31 -1.60
C MET A 87 10.71 0.16 -2.10
N HIS A 88 10.21 1.21 -2.77
CA HIS A 88 8.85 1.28 -3.32
C HIS A 88 8.89 1.34 -4.86
N ASN A 89 7.73 1.10 -5.50
CA ASN A 89 7.57 1.00 -6.95
C ASN A 89 8.58 0.05 -7.61
N TYR A 90 9.04 -0.98 -6.89
CA TYR A 90 10.21 -1.76 -7.29
C TYR A 90 9.97 -2.54 -8.58
N TYR A 91 8.74 -2.99 -8.84
CA TYR A 91 8.36 -3.68 -10.08
C TYR A 91 8.61 -2.85 -11.35
N LEU A 92 8.40 -1.52 -11.27
CA LEU A 92 8.62 -0.59 -12.40
C LEU A 92 10.12 -0.38 -12.68
N LYS A 93 10.98 -0.57 -11.68
CA LYS A 93 12.44 -0.39 -11.80
C LYS A 93 13.12 -1.59 -12.46
N ILE A 94 12.59 -2.81 -12.29
CA ILE A 94 13.18 -4.03 -12.84
C ILE A 94 12.92 -4.17 -14.35
N ARG A 95 11.76 -3.71 -14.84
CA ARG A 95 11.39 -3.80 -16.27
C ARG A 95 12.02 -2.75 -17.19
N ARG A 96 12.78 -1.80 -16.65
CA ARG A 96 13.51 -0.77 -17.42
C ARG A 96 14.98 -1.11 -17.67
N LYS A 97 15.40 -2.35 -17.39
CA LYS A 97 16.72 -2.89 -17.76
C LYS A 97 16.58 -3.88 -18.91
#